data_AF-A0A3M8U3M9-F1
#
_entry.id   AF-A0A3M8U3M9-F1
#
_cell.length_a   1.000
_cell.length_b   1.000
_cell.length_c   1.000
_cell.angle_alpha   90.00
_cell.angle_beta   90.00
_cell.angle_gamma   90.00
#
_symmetry.space_group_name_H-M   'P 1'
#
loop_
_entity.id
_entity.type
_entity.pdbx_description
1 polymer ?
#
loop_
_entity_poly.entity_id
_entity_poly.type
_entity_poly.pdbx_seq_one_letter_code
_entity_poly.pdbx_strand_id
1 'polypeptide(L)'
;AGVAGAAAGLPAAAALASAAAGLYGLGFGALQNDTLVMMFRRAGPQGHGMASTAWNMAYDAGTGAGAVVVGVASQVVGVDGAFAAAAVLIGLVGPLARHERGHESAHRATPAPAGETC
;
A
#
# COMPACT_ATOMS: atom_id res chain seq x y z
N ALA A 1 29.35 17.47 -24.11
CA ALA A 1 28.57 16.25 -23.79
C ALA A 1 27.71 16.36 -22.52
N GLY A 2 28.00 17.24 -21.54
CA GLY A 2 27.32 17.23 -20.23
C GLY A 2 25.92 17.85 -20.15
N VAL A 3 25.56 18.80 -21.03
CA VAL A 3 24.27 19.53 -20.90
C VAL A 3 23.14 18.87 -21.70
N ALA A 4 23.46 18.25 -22.84
CA ALA A 4 22.47 17.50 -23.64
C ALA A 4 22.07 16.17 -22.99
N GLY A 5 22.99 15.51 -22.26
CA GLY A 5 22.69 14.33 -21.45
C GLY A 5 21.79 14.63 -20.24
N ALA A 6 21.96 15.82 -19.63
CA ALA A 6 21.08 16.27 -18.54
C ALA A 6 19.64 16.52 -19.02
N ALA A 7 19.47 17.07 -20.23
CA ALA A 7 18.16 17.31 -20.83
C ALA A 7 17.42 16.02 -21.22
N ALA A 8 18.14 14.97 -21.66
CA ALA A 8 17.59 13.65 -21.96
C ALA A 8 17.33 12.80 -20.70
N GLY A 9 18.00 13.09 -19.59
CA GLY A 9 17.74 12.46 -18.29
C GLY A 9 16.44 12.92 -17.63
N LEU A 10 16.03 14.18 -17.84
CA LEU A 10 14.78 14.75 -17.33
C LEU A 10 13.51 13.98 -17.79
N PRO A 11 13.30 13.68 -19.09
CA PRO A 11 12.12 12.92 -19.52
C PRO A 11 12.14 11.48 -19.02
N ALA A 12 13.31 10.84 -18.94
CA ALA A 12 13.44 9.50 -18.39
C ALA A 12 13.12 9.46 -16.88
N ALA A 13 13.63 10.43 -16.12
CA ALA A 13 13.33 10.58 -14.70
C ALA A 13 11.84 10.90 -14.47
N ALA A 14 11.25 11.78 -15.27
CA ALA A 14 9.83 12.10 -15.19
C ALA A 14 8.94 10.90 -15.54
N ALA A 15 9.29 10.13 -16.57
CA ALA A 15 8.58 8.90 -16.92
C ALA A 15 8.67 7.86 -15.81
N LEU A 16 9.86 7.66 -15.23
CA LEU A 16 10.07 6.75 -14.11
C LEU A 16 9.28 7.19 -12.87
N ALA A 17 9.33 8.47 -12.52
CA ALA A 17 8.57 9.03 -11.40
C ALA A 17 7.06 8.88 -11.61
N SER A 18 6.57 9.09 -12.83
CA SER A 18 5.16 8.92 -13.19
C SER A 18 4.73 7.45 -13.08
N ALA A 19 5.56 6.53 -13.58
CA ALA A 19 5.31 5.09 -13.45
C ALA A 19 5.32 4.64 -11.98
N ALA A 20 6.28 5.11 -11.19
CA ALA A 20 6.36 4.82 -9.76
C ALA A 20 5.16 5.38 -9.00
N ALA A 21 4.75 6.62 -9.29
CA ALA A 21 3.56 7.24 -8.71
C ALA A 21 2.28 6.47 -9.10
N GLY A 22 2.18 6.02 -10.36
CA GLY A 22 1.07 5.18 -10.81
C GLY A 22 1.02 3.83 -10.09
N LEU A 23 2.14 3.14 -9.97
CA LEU A 23 2.23 1.86 -9.24
C LEU A 23 1.89 2.03 -7.76
N TYR A 24 2.44 3.06 -7.12
CA TYR A 24 2.14 3.40 -5.74
C TYR A 24 0.64 3.72 -5.58
N GLY A 25 0.07 4.57 -6.44
CA GLY A 25 -1.33 4.97 -6.38
C GLY A 25 -2.30 3.79 -6.56
N LEU A 26 -2.02 2.88 -7.49
CA LEU A 26 -2.82 1.67 -7.70
C LEU A 26 -2.79 0.75 -6.47
N GLY A 27 -1.60 0.48 -5.93
CA GLY A 27 -1.46 -0.36 -4.74
C GLY A 27 -2.10 0.28 -3.50
N PHE A 28 -1.87 1.58 -3.32
CA PHE A 28 -2.42 2.36 -2.23
C PHE A 28 -3.95 2.40 -2.29
N GLY A 29 -4.55 2.67 -3.45
CA GLY A 29 -6.01 2.69 -3.62
C GLY A 29 -6.66 1.33 -3.39
N ALA A 30 -6.01 0.24 -3.82
CA ALA A 30 -6.50 -1.12 -3.56
C ALA A 30 -6.50 -1.42 -2.05
N LEU A 31 -5.39 -1.16 -1.36
CA LEU A 31 -5.27 -1.36 0.10
C LEU A 31 -6.28 -0.49 0.86
N GLN A 32 -6.51 0.73 0.40
CA GLN A 32 -7.49 1.64 0.98
C GLN A 32 -8.90 1.04 0.95
N ASN A 33 -9.31 0.53 -0.21
CA ASN A 33 -10.62 -0.09 -0.39
C ASN A 33 -10.74 -1.39 0.44
N ASP A 34 -9.76 -2.28 0.33
CA ASP A 34 -9.77 -3.57 1.01
C ASP A 34 -9.86 -3.44 2.52
N THR A 35 -9.08 -2.53 3.12
CA THR A 35 -9.09 -2.31 4.56
C THR A 35 -10.42 -1.74 5.06
N LEU A 36 -11.03 -0.83 4.29
CA LEU A 36 -12.34 -0.26 4.63
C LEU A 36 -13.45 -1.32 4.52
N VAL A 37 -13.48 -2.11 3.44
CA VAL A 37 -14.43 -3.22 3.27
C VAL A 37 -14.26 -4.26 4.38
N MET A 38 -13.02 -4.59 4.75
CA MET A 38 -12.73 -5.48 5.87
C MET A 38 -13.29 -4.95 7.19
N MET A 39 -13.17 -3.64 7.46
CA MET A 39 -13.79 -3.02 8.64
C MET A 39 -15.32 -3.05 8.58
N PHE A 40 -15.94 -2.78 7.43
CA PHE A 40 -17.40 -2.88 7.27
C PHE A 40 -17.91 -4.30 7.53
N ARG A 41 -17.24 -5.32 6.98
CA ARG A 41 -17.61 -6.72 7.23
C ARG A 41 -17.52 -7.09 8.70
N ARG A 42 -16.54 -6.56 9.44
CA ARG A 42 -16.39 -6.78 10.88
C ARG A 42 -17.42 -6.02 11.72
N ALA A 43 -17.80 -4.81 11.30
CA ALA A 43 -18.74 -3.96 12.03
C ALA A 43 -20.22 -4.34 11.80
N GLY A 44 -20.53 -4.99 10.68
CA GLY A 44 -21.88 -5.37 10.29
C GLY A 44 -22.75 -4.18 9.83
N PRO A 45 -23.99 -4.44 9.34
CA PRO A 45 -24.80 -3.45 8.62
C PRO A 45 -25.13 -2.17 9.40
N GLN A 46 -25.28 -2.28 10.72
CA GLN A 46 -25.58 -1.15 11.61
C GLN A 46 -24.32 -0.34 11.98
N GLY A 47 -23.12 -0.91 11.80
CA GLY A 47 -21.84 -0.35 12.26
C GLY A 47 -21.03 0.39 11.18
N HIS A 48 -21.52 0.46 9.93
CA HIS A 48 -20.76 1.05 8.82
C HIS A 48 -20.37 2.52 9.06
N GLY A 49 -21.26 3.33 9.65
CA GLY A 49 -20.96 4.72 9.96
C GLY A 49 -19.75 4.86 10.89
N MET A 50 -19.78 4.15 12.02
CA MET A 50 -18.67 4.13 12.99
C MET A 50 -17.37 3.59 12.39
N ALA A 51 -17.46 2.51 11.61
CA ALA A 51 -16.30 1.93 10.96
C ALA A 51 -15.64 2.89 9.96
N SER A 52 -16.44 3.59 9.15
CA SER A 52 -15.94 4.59 8.20
C SER A 52 -15.28 5.76 8.92
N THR A 53 -15.92 6.28 9.97
CA THR A 53 -15.37 7.39 10.77
C THR A 53 -14.04 7.01 11.42
N ALA A 54 -13.96 5.82 12.02
CA ALA A 54 -12.72 5.33 12.62
C ALA A 54 -11.61 5.12 11.58
N TRP A 55 -11.96 4.55 10.41
CA TRP A 55 -11.02 4.32 9.32
C TRP A 55 -10.45 5.63 8.76
N ASN A 56 -11.30 6.63 8.52
CA ASN A 56 -10.86 7.95 8.03
C ASN A 56 -9.96 8.67 9.04
N MET A 57 -10.32 8.65 10.33
CA MET A 57 -9.45 9.21 11.38
C MET A 57 -8.08 8.54 11.41
N ALA A 58 -8.04 7.20 11.32
CA ALA A 58 -6.78 6.46 11.30
C ALA A 58 -5.96 6.78 10.05
N TYR A 59 -6.60 6.91 8.89
CA TYR A 59 -5.97 7.27 7.62
C TYR A 59 -5.32 8.66 7.67
N ASP A 60 -6.05 9.66 8.15
CA ASP A 60 -5.55 11.03 8.26
C ASP A 60 -4.42 11.13 9.29
N ALA A 61 -4.61 10.52 10.46
CA ALA A 61 -3.59 10.48 11.50
C ALA A 61 -2.31 9.78 11.01
N GLY A 62 -2.45 8.67 10.29
CA GLY A 62 -1.33 7.95 9.69
C GLY A 62 -0.60 8.77 8.64
N THR A 63 -1.35 9.45 7.75
CA THR A 63 -0.78 10.32 6.71
C THR A 63 -0.03 11.50 7.32
N GLY A 64 -0.63 12.18 8.31
CA GLY A 64 -0.01 13.29 9.01
C GLY A 64 1.23 12.88 9.79
N ALA A 65 1.14 11.82 10.60
CA ALA A 65 2.28 11.31 11.36
C ALA A 65 3.42 10.83 10.43
N GLY A 66 3.09 10.12 9.35
CA GLY A 66 4.06 9.68 8.35
C GLY A 66 4.80 10.85 7.69
N ALA A 67 4.07 11.91 7.30
CA ALA A 67 4.67 13.11 6.73
C ALA A 67 5.63 13.81 7.71
N VAL A 68 5.26 13.90 9.00
CA VAL A 68 6.14 14.44 10.04
C VAL A 68 7.38 13.59 10.22
N VAL A 69 7.25 12.27 10.33
CA VAL A 69 8.38 11.35 10.50
C VAL A 69 9.35 11.43 9.32
N VAL A 70 8.84 11.39 8.08
CA VAL A 70 9.67 11.51 6.88
C VAL A 70 10.33 12.90 6.81
N GLY A 71 9.58 13.96 7.14
CA GLY A 71 10.09 15.33 7.17
C GLY A 71 11.24 15.49 8.16
N VAL A 72 11.10 14.99 9.39
CA VAL A 72 12.17 15.01 10.40
C VAL A 72 13.36 14.14 9.97
N ALA A 73 13.10 12.93 9.46
CA ALA A 73 14.16 12.04 8.97
C ALA A 73 14.99 12.69 7.86
N SER A 74 14.35 13.46 6.97
CA SER A 74 15.04 14.16 5.89
C SER A 74 16.08 15.17 6.37
N GLN A 75 15.97 15.69 7.60
CA GLN A 75 16.97 16.58 8.20
C GLN A 75 18.26 15.85 8.57
N VAL A 76 18.19 14.52 8.75
CA VAL A 76 19.33 13.69 9.17
C VAL A 76 19.93 12.94 7.98
N VAL A 77 19.11 12.34 7.13
CA VAL A 77 19.55 11.46 6.02
C VAL A 77 19.33 12.06 4.64
N GLY A 78 18.87 13.31 4.56
CA GLY A 78 18.48 13.95 3.30
C GLY A 78 17.15 13.46 2.74
N VAL A 79 16.64 14.16 1.73
CA VAL A 79 15.37 13.83 1.08
C VAL A 79 15.43 12.48 0.39
N ASP A 80 16.49 12.21 -0.37
CA ASP A 80 16.69 10.95 -1.07
C ASP A 80 16.77 9.76 -0.10
N GLY A 81 17.50 9.92 1.01
CA GLY A 81 17.62 8.90 2.05
C GLY A 81 16.28 8.63 2.76
N ALA A 82 15.50 9.67 3.04
CA ALA A 82 14.19 9.52 3.67
C ALA A 82 13.19 8.78 2.76
N PHE A 83 13.15 9.12 1.46
CA PHE A 83 12.32 8.40 0.49
C PHE A 83 12.79 6.96 0.25
N ALA A 84 14.11 6.72 0.23
CA ALA A 84 14.66 5.36 0.13
C ALA A 84 14.26 4.50 1.35
N ALA A 85 14.33 5.06 2.56
CA ALA A 85 13.86 4.39 3.77
C ALA A 85 12.36 4.07 3.71
N ALA A 86 11.53 5.03 3.27
CA ALA A 86 10.10 4.79 3.08
C ALA A 86 9.84 3.68 2.06
N ALA A 87 10.56 3.65 0.94
CA ALA A 87 10.45 2.60 -0.07
C ALA A 87 10.83 1.21 0.50
N VAL A 88 11.88 1.13 1.32
CA VAL A 88 12.26 -0.11 2.01
C VAL A 88 11.17 -0.56 2.97
N LEU A 89 10.64 0.34 3.80
CA LEU A 89 9.56 0.02 4.74
C LEU A 89 8.31 -0.52 4.02
N ILE A 90 7.90 0.11 2.91
CA ILE A 90 6.81 -0.38 2.07
C ILE A 90 7.15 -1.76 1.48
N GLY A 91 8.37 -1.95 0.99
CA GLY A 91 8.84 -3.23 0.43
C GLY A 91 8.81 -4.38 1.44
N LEU A 92 9.09 -4.11 2.71
CA LEU A 92 9.03 -5.09 3.81
C LEU A 92 7.61 -5.60 4.10
N VAL A 93 6.57 -4.90 3.64
CA VAL A 93 5.17 -5.39 3.71
C VAL A 93 4.90 -6.46 2.66
N GLY A 94 5.66 -6.49 1.57
CA GLY A 94 5.49 -7.43 0.45
C GLY A 94 5.46 -8.92 0.86
N PRO A 95 6.38 -9.41 1.72
CA PRO A 95 6.34 -10.76 2.26
C PRO A 95 5.05 -11.12 3.01
N LEU A 96 4.49 -10.20 3.81
CA LEU A 96 3.22 -10.41 4.51
C LEU A 96 2.06 -10.59 3.51
N ALA A 97 2.00 -9.76 2.47
CA ALA A 97 1.00 -9.89 1.41
C ALA A 97 1.11 -11.22 0.63
N ARG A 98 2.32 -11.80 0.54
CA ARG A 98 2.51 -13.12 -0.08
C ARG A 98 2.02 -14.26 0.81
N HIS A 99 2.15 -14.11 2.13
CA HIS A 99 1.71 -15.12 3.11
C HIS A 99 0.18 -15.32 3.09
N GLU A 100 -0.59 -14.24 2.99
CA GLU A 100 -2.06 -14.31 2.93
C GLU A 100 -2.56 -15.02 1.66
N ARG A 101 -1.93 -14.74 0.51
CA ARG A 101 -2.25 -15.44 -0.76
C ARG A 101 -2.00 -16.94 -0.70
N GLY A 102 -1.00 -17.37 0.08
CA GLY A 102 -0.71 -18.78 0.33
C GLY A 102 -1.83 -19.48 1.10
N HIS A 103 -2.36 -18.81 2.14
CA HIS A 103 -3.48 -19.31 2.93
C HIS A 103 -4.78 -19.44 2.12
N GLU A 104 -5.10 -18.44 1.29
CA GLU A 104 -6.30 -18.48 0.43
C GLU A 104 -6.23 -19.57 -0.64
N SER A 105 -5.04 -19.76 -1.23
CA SER A 105 -4.80 -20.81 -2.23
C SER A 105 -4.93 -22.21 -1.63
N ALA A 106 -4.44 -22.42 -0.40
CA ALA A 106 -4.56 -23.70 0.30
C ALA A 106 -6.02 -24.03 0.68
N HIS A 107 -6.81 -23.03 1.08
CA HIS A 107 -8.23 -23.23 1.40
C HIS A 107 -9.07 -23.59 0.14
N ARG A 108 -8.79 -22.94 -0.99
CA ARG A 108 -9.43 -23.26 -2.29
C ARG A 108 -9.00 -24.62 -2.87
N ALA A 109 -7.78 -25.07 -2.58
CA ALA A 109 -7.28 -26.36 -3.03
C ALA A 109 -7.88 -27.54 -2.26
N THR A 110 -8.58 -27.31 -1.15
CA THR A 110 -9.31 -28.36 -0.43
C THR A 110 -10.55 -28.72 -1.26
N PRO A 111 -10.62 -29.92 -1.87
CA PRO A 111 -11.78 -30.32 -2.66
C PRO A 111 -13.01 -30.32 -1.75
N ALA A 112 -14.15 -29.80 -2.25
CA ALA A 112 -15.43 -30.01 -1.59
C ALA A 112 -15.65 -31.53 -1.42
N PRO A 113 -16.16 -32.01 -0.26
CA PRO A 113 -16.40 -33.42 -0.05
C PRO A 113 -17.27 -33.96 -1.17
N ALA A 114 -16.72 -34.91 -1.94
CA ALA A 114 -17.41 -35.57 -3.02
C ALA A 114 -18.47 -36.52 -2.42
N GLY A 115 -19.71 -36.04 -2.42
CA GLY A 115 -20.90 -36.87 -2.40
C GLY A 115 -21.36 -37.38 -1.04
N GLU A 116 -22.57 -36.96 -0.65
CA GLU A 116 -23.57 -37.87 -0.06
C GLU A 116 -24.93 -37.52 -0.68
N THR A 117 -25.23 -38.13 -1.83
CA THR A 117 -26.60 -38.37 -2.29
C THR A 117 -26.69 -39.85 -2.62
N CYS A 118 -27.02 -40.64 -1.60
CA CYS A 118 -27.76 -41.89 -1.75
C CYS A 118 -29.25 -41.59 -1.54
#